data_AF-A0A6V8PXG1-F1
#
_entry.id   AF-A0A6V8PXG1-F1
#
_cell.length_a   1.000
_cell.length_b   1.000
_cell.length_c   1.000
_cell.angle_alpha   90.00
_cell.angle_beta   90.00
_cell.angle_gamma   90.00
#
_symmetry.space_group_name_H-M   'P 1'
#
loop_
_entity.id
_entity.type
_entity.pdbx_description
1 polymer ?
#
loop_
_entity_poly.entity_id
_entity_poly.type
_entity_poly.pdbx_seq_one_letter_code
_entity_poly.pdbx_strand_id
1 'polypeptide(L)'
;RLAKGIAQGRIKDPSKIERRIGRLQERYPGVSRWVHIQLQQQEGGARLHWCVKASSEEEARQCEGLYLLRTNLLKAPTQEIWENYILLTRIENTFRTLKHDLNLRPIFHQKEDRVEAHLFFSFLAYALMWTLEREHRARGGQLSGRRLLEVLHEIKLGTIGMTTSQGQPLTLERISTPSREQAEILATLHIALPRPYTRLEPVSLTRA
;
A
#
# COMPACT_ATOMS: atom_id res chain seq x y z
N ARG A 1 -23.11 25.92 -13.56
CA ARG A 1 -22.53 26.52 -14.81
C ARG A 1 -23.54 26.58 -15.94
N LEU A 2 -24.24 25.49 -16.28
CA LEU A 2 -25.28 25.48 -17.32
C LEU A 2 -26.40 26.53 -17.09
N ALA A 3 -26.92 26.62 -15.86
CA ALA A 3 -27.93 27.63 -15.47
C ALA A 3 -27.49 29.08 -15.77
N LYS A 4 -26.22 29.44 -15.46
CA LYS A 4 -25.66 30.77 -15.77
C LYS A 4 -25.59 31.03 -17.27
N GLY A 5 -25.26 30.02 -18.08
CA GLY A 5 -25.20 30.14 -19.54
C GLY A 5 -26.57 30.31 -20.20
N ILE A 6 -27.61 29.72 -19.61
CA ILE A 6 -29.01 29.89 -20.04
C ILE A 6 -29.51 31.30 -19.64
N ALA A 7 -29.26 31.73 -18.40
CA ALA A 7 -29.63 33.06 -17.92
C ALA A 7 -28.95 34.21 -18.69
N GLN A 8 -27.74 33.99 -19.22
CA GLN A 8 -27.01 34.94 -20.07
C GLN A 8 -27.45 34.88 -21.55
N GLY A 9 -28.45 34.06 -21.92
CA GLY A 9 -28.96 33.98 -23.28
C GLY A 9 -28.02 33.31 -24.30
N ARG A 10 -26.93 32.67 -23.85
CA ARG A 10 -25.97 31.96 -24.75
C ARG A 10 -26.58 30.71 -25.38
N ILE A 11 -27.63 30.16 -24.79
CA ILE A 11 -28.36 28.99 -25.28
C ILE A 11 -29.84 29.25 -25.05
N LYS A 12 -30.59 29.41 -26.14
CA LYS A 12 -32.02 29.72 -26.12
C LYS A 12 -32.90 28.54 -26.54
N ASP A 13 -32.34 27.62 -27.33
CA ASP A 13 -33.04 26.45 -27.85
C ASP A 13 -33.28 25.40 -26.75
N PRO A 14 -34.55 25.10 -26.39
CA PRO A 14 -34.89 24.14 -25.35
C PRO A 14 -34.32 22.74 -25.62
N SER A 15 -34.28 22.29 -26.88
CA SER A 15 -33.79 20.96 -27.24
C SER A 15 -32.30 20.81 -26.98
N LYS A 16 -31.52 21.89 -27.19
CA LYS A 16 -30.08 21.91 -26.89
C LYS A 16 -29.81 21.97 -25.39
N ILE A 17 -30.71 22.59 -24.62
CA ILE A 17 -30.63 22.63 -23.16
C ILE A 17 -30.87 21.23 -22.59
N GLU A 18 -31.94 20.55 -23.00
CA GLU A 18 -32.26 19.18 -22.59
C GLU A 18 -31.14 18.19 -22.93
N ARG A 19 -30.56 18.25 -24.14
CA ARG A 19 -29.40 17.42 -24.49
C ARG A 19 -28.18 17.64 -23.59
N ARG A 20 -27.95 18.88 -23.13
CA ARG A 20 -26.85 19.18 -22.20
C ARG A 20 -27.15 18.71 -20.78
N ILE A 21 -28.41 18.76 -20.35
CA ILE A 21 -28.83 18.17 -19.08
C ILE A 21 -28.59 16.65 -19.12
N GLY A 22 -29.00 15.97 -20.18
CA GLY A 22 -28.75 14.54 -20.38
C GLY A 22 -27.26 14.18 -20.34
N ARG A 23 -26.39 14.91 -21.05
CA ARG A 23 -24.93 14.70 -20.98
C ARG A 23 -24.34 14.91 -19.58
N LEU A 24 -24.90 15.82 -18.79
CA LEU A 24 -24.47 16.02 -17.40
C LEU A 24 -24.90 14.85 -16.53
N GLN A 25 -26.10 14.32 -16.74
CA GLN A 25 -26.59 13.15 -16.02
C GLN A 25 -25.80 11.88 -16.37
N GLU A 26 -25.44 11.70 -17.64
CA GLU A 26 -24.59 10.60 -18.13
C GLU A 26 -23.17 10.68 -17.58
N ARG A 27 -22.56 11.88 -17.57
CA ARG A 27 -21.19 12.07 -17.08
C ARG A 27 -21.06 11.86 -15.57
N TYR A 28 -22.14 12.07 -14.82
CA TYR A 28 -22.17 11.94 -13.36
C TYR A 28 -23.33 11.05 -12.89
N PRO A 29 -23.29 9.74 -13.20
CA PRO A 29 -24.41 8.82 -12.95
C PRO A 29 -24.65 8.57 -11.44
N GLY A 30 -23.62 8.76 -10.61
CA GLY A 30 -23.76 8.69 -9.14
C GLY A 30 -24.59 9.83 -8.57
N VAL A 31 -24.38 11.05 -9.07
CA VAL A 31 -25.01 12.29 -8.56
C VAL A 31 -26.34 12.58 -9.24
N SER A 32 -26.51 12.16 -10.50
CA SER A 32 -27.74 12.39 -11.28
C SER A 32 -28.99 11.83 -10.60
N ARG A 33 -28.87 10.74 -9.84
CA ARG A 33 -29.98 10.14 -9.09
C ARG A 33 -30.49 11.05 -7.95
N TRP A 34 -29.62 11.89 -7.40
CA TRP A 34 -29.88 12.76 -6.23
C TRP A 34 -30.35 14.17 -6.60
N VAL A 35 -30.20 14.58 -7.87
CA VAL A 35 -30.51 15.94 -8.31
C VAL A 35 -31.75 15.92 -9.20
N HIS A 36 -32.69 16.81 -8.90
CA HIS A 36 -33.83 17.10 -9.76
C HIS A 36 -33.54 18.35 -10.57
N ILE A 37 -33.66 18.27 -11.90
CA ILE A 37 -33.40 19.36 -12.83
C ILE A 37 -34.67 19.55 -13.67
N GLN A 38 -35.23 20.75 -13.64
CA GLN A 38 -36.40 21.13 -14.42
C GLN A 38 -36.11 22.39 -15.24
N LEU A 39 -36.56 22.37 -16.49
CA LEU A 39 -36.57 23.54 -17.35
C LEU A 39 -37.95 24.20 -17.28
N GLN A 40 -38.02 25.42 -16.74
CA GLN A 40 -39.22 26.25 -16.80
C GLN A 40 -39.08 27.24 -17.96
N GLN A 41 -40.05 27.24 -18.87
CA GLN A 41 -40.14 28.24 -19.93
C GLN A 41 -40.88 29.47 -19.38
N GLN A 42 -40.36 30.67 -19.64
CA GLN A 42 -40.99 31.94 -19.31
C GLN A 42 -41.11 32.80 -20.59
N GLU A 43 -42.06 33.74 -20.62
CA GLU A 43 -42.17 34.71 -21.71
C GLU A 43 -40.88 35.55 -21.79
N GLY A 44 -40.02 35.23 -22.76
CA GLY A 44 -38.71 35.87 -22.96
C GLY A 44 -37.47 34.99 -22.72
N GLY A 45 -37.62 33.72 -22.29
CA GLY A 45 -36.48 32.81 -22.15
C GLY A 45 -36.77 31.50 -21.41
N ALA A 46 -35.73 30.72 -21.17
CA ALA A 46 -35.81 29.50 -20.36
C ALA A 46 -35.04 29.69 -19.05
N ARG A 47 -35.54 29.15 -17.95
CA ARG A 47 -34.86 29.14 -16.64
C ARG A 47 -34.68 27.70 -16.18
N LEU A 48 -33.44 27.36 -15.85
CA LEU A 48 -33.11 26.04 -15.30
C LEU A 48 -33.24 26.08 -13.77
N HIS A 49 -34.23 25.38 -13.24
CA HIS A 49 -34.35 25.13 -11.81
C HIS A 49 -33.73 23.79 -11.48
N TRP A 50 -32.91 23.73 -10.43
CA TRP A 50 -32.37 22.47 -9.95
C TRP A 50 -32.30 22.48 -8.44
N CYS A 51 -32.56 21.33 -7.84
CA CYS A 51 -32.44 21.10 -6.41
C CYS A 51 -31.92 19.68 -6.15
N VAL A 52 -31.29 19.48 -5.00
CA VAL A 52 -31.03 18.14 -4.49
C VAL A 52 -32.34 17.62 -3.91
N LYS A 53 -32.66 16.35 -4.17
CA LYS A 53 -33.86 15.70 -3.61
C LYS A 53 -33.68 15.56 -2.11
N ALA A 54 -34.56 16.18 -1.32
CA ALA A 54 -34.50 16.12 0.15
C ALA A 54 -34.53 14.68 0.69
N SER A 55 -35.27 13.77 0.05
CA SER A 55 -35.28 12.35 0.41
C SER A 55 -33.91 11.67 0.25
N SER A 56 -33.16 12.03 -0.79
CA SER A 56 -31.82 11.47 -1.02
C SER A 56 -30.76 12.02 -0.06
N GLU A 57 -30.91 13.27 0.40
CA GLU A 57 -30.06 13.82 1.45
C GLU A 57 -30.32 13.13 2.80
N GLU A 58 -31.58 12.88 3.15
CA GLU A 58 -31.95 12.18 4.37
C GLU A 58 -31.45 10.72 4.35
N GLU A 59 -31.64 10.00 3.24
CA GLU A 59 -31.09 8.64 3.05
C GLU A 59 -29.57 8.60 3.15
N ALA A 60 -28.87 9.54 2.53
CA ALA A 60 -27.42 9.63 2.58
C ALA A 60 -26.93 9.90 4.01
N ARG A 61 -27.60 10.80 4.74
CA ARG A 61 -27.29 11.12 6.13
C ARG A 61 -27.55 9.95 7.07
N GLN A 62 -28.60 9.17 6.84
CA GLN A 62 -28.88 7.95 7.61
C GLN A 62 -27.87 6.83 7.32
N CYS A 63 -27.29 6.81 6.12
CA CYS A 63 -26.28 5.82 5.72
C CYS A 63 -24.84 6.26 6.00
N GLU A 64 -24.63 7.50 6.45
CA GLU A 64 -23.31 8.07 6.67
C GLU A 64 -22.62 7.35 7.83
N GLY A 65 -21.47 6.72 7.56
CA GLY A 65 -20.73 5.93 8.55
C GLY A 65 -21.19 4.47 8.71
N LEU A 66 -22.22 4.02 7.98
CA LEU A 66 -22.60 2.61 7.96
C LEU A 66 -21.69 1.82 7.02
N TYR A 67 -21.04 0.79 7.55
CA TYR A 67 -20.22 -0.15 6.78
C TYR A 67 -20.88 -1.53 6.73
N LEU A 68 -21.37 -1.93 5.56
CA LEU A 68 -22.04 -3.22 5.38
C LEU A 68 -21.04 -4.31 4.98
N LEU A 69 -20.81 -5.26 5.87
CA LEU A 69 -20.05 -6.48 5.58
C LEU A 69 -20.99 -7.61 5.18
N ARG A 70 -20.89 -8.07 3.93
CA ARG A 70 -21.58 -9.27 3.47
C ARG A 70 -20.62 -10.46 3.54
N THR A 71 -20.98 -11.46 4.33
CA THR A 71 -20.18 -12.70 4.49
C THR A 71 -21.05 -13.95 4.35
N ASN A 72 -20.44 -15.05 3.91
CA ASN A 72 -21.04 -16.38 3.91
C ASN A 72 -20.79 -17.14 5.23
N LEU A 73 -20.05 -16.54 6.17
CA LEU A 73 -19.79 -17.10 7.49
C LEU A 73 -21.01 -16.89 8.40
N LEU A 74 -21.95 -17.84 8.37
CA LEU A 74 -23.25 -17.74 9.06
C LEU A 74 -23.18 -17.86 10.59
N LYS A 75 -22.07 -18.39 11.15
CA LYS A 75 -21.94 -18.71 12.58
C LYS A 75 -20.81 -17.97 13.29
N ALA A 76 -20.11 -17.06 12.61
CA ALA A 76 -19.03 -16.30 13.22
C ALA A 76 -19.60 -15.10 14.01
N PRO A 77 -19.06 -14.78 15.20
CA PRO A 77 -19.42 -13.57 15.91
C PRO A 77 -19.03 -12.32 15.09
N THR A 78 -19.83 -11.25 15.21
CA THR A 78 -19.63 -10.01 14.43
C THR A 78 -18.22 -9.43 14.57
N GLN A 79 -17.63 -9.53 15.77
CA GLN A 79 -16.28 -9.07 16.03
C GLN A 79 -15.23 -9.84 15.21
N GLU A 80 -15.36 -11.16 15.12
CA GLU A 80 -14.45 -11.99 14.32
C GLU A 80 -14.59 -11.71 12.83
N ILE A 81 -15.82 -11.47 12.34
CA ILE A 81 -16.05 -11.06 10.95
C ILE A 81 -15.33 -9.74 10.64
N TRP A 82 -15.43 -8.76 11.56
CA TRP A 82 -14.73 -7.49 11.44
C TRP A 82 -13.20 -7.65 11.50
N GLU A 83 -12.69 -8.44 12.44
CA GLU A 83 -11.25 -8.71 12.57
C GLU A 83 -10.68 -9.38 11.32
N ASN A 84 -11.39 -10.37 10.76
CA ASN A 84 -11.02 -11.03 9.51
C ASN A 84 -11.02 -10.07 8.31
N TYR A 85 -12.03 -9.19 8.24
CA TYR A 85 -12.09 -8.16 7.19
C TYR A 85 -10.92 -7.17 7.30
N ILE A 86 -10.61 -6.70 8.50
CA ILE A 86 -9.46 -5.83 8.75
C ILE A 86 -8.14 -6.56 8.49
N LEU A 87 -8.06 -7.86 8.79
CA LEU A 87 -6.89 -8.69 8.48
C LEU A 87 -6.62 -8.73 6.98
N LEU A 88 -7.65 -8.89 6.14
CA LEU A 88 -7.50 -8.82 4.69
C LEU A 88 -6.90 -7.46 4.26
N THR A 89 -7.40 -6.37 4.82
CA THR A 89 -6.88 -5.02 4.54
C THR A 89 -5.42 -4.87 4.98
N ARG A 90 -5.06 -5.43 6.15
CA ARG A 90 -3.67 -5.46 6.62
C ARG A 90 -2.79 -6.25 5.67
N ILE A 91 -3.23 -7.43 5.25
CA ILE A 91 -2.52 -8.29 4.29
C ILE A 91 -2.28 -7.53 2.97
N GLU A 92 -3.31 -6.90 2.40
CA GLU A 92 -3.18 -6.11 1.17
C GLU A 92 -2.19 -4.94 1.33
N ASN A 93 -2.28 -4.21 2.44
CA ASN A 93 -1.37 -3.11 2.72
C ASN A 93 0.06 -3.62 2.90
N THR A 94 0.23 -4.75 3.58
CA THR A 94 1.55 -5.37 3.73
C THR A 94 2.11 -5.85 2.39
N PHE A 95 1.31 -6.48 1.52
CA PHE A 95 1.76 -6.82 0.16
C PHE A 95 2.16 -5.59 -0.64
N ARG A 96 1.44 -4.47 -0.50
CA ARG A 96 1.80 -3.19 -1.13
C ARG A 96 3.12 -2.66 -0.60
N THR A 97 3.33 -2.72 0.71
CA THR A 97 4.57 -2.31 1.38
C THR A 97 5.74 -3.21 1.00
N LEU A 98 5.59 -4.54 1.01
CA LEU A 98 6.63 -5.49 0.61
C LEU A 98 7.10 -5.26 -0.83
N LYS A 99 6.17 -4.95 -1.75
CA LYS A 99 6.51 -4.58 -3.13
C LYS A 99 7.37 -3.32 -3.23
N HIS A 100 7.19 -2.39 -2.28
CA HIS A 100 7.97 -1.16 -2.21
C HIS A 100 9.32 -1.38 -1.51
N ASP A 101 9.31 -2.01 -0.33
CA ASP A 101 10.46 -2.08 0.58
C ASP A 101 11.46 -3.20 0.21
N LEU A 102 10.99 -4.36 -0.27
CA LEU A 102 11.88 -5.42 -0.78
C LEU A 102 12.29 -5.19 -2.24
N ASN A 103 11.92 -4.05 -2.84
CA ASN A 103 12.18 -3.73 -4.24
C ASN A 103 11.66 -4.83 -5.21
N LEU A 104 10.67 -5.62 -4.77
CA LEU A 104 9.90 -6.56 -5.58
C LEU A 104 8.96 -5.74 -6.47
N ARG A 105 9.52 -5.05 -7.47
CA ARG A 105 8.74 -4.21 -8.39
C ARG A 105 7.55 -5.01 -8.92
N PRO A 106 6.40 -4.37 -9.15
CA PRO A 106 5.33 -5.00 -9.91
C PRO A 106 5.87 -5.32 -11.32
N ILE A 107 6.25 -6.57 -11.53
CA ILE A 107 6.51 -7.09 -12.86
C ILE A 107 5.14 -7.55 -13.35
N PHE A 108 4.65 -6.94 -14.41
CA PHE A 108 3.44 -7.39 -15.10
C PHE A 108 3.74 -8.72 -15.78
N HIS A 109 3.71 -9.79 -15.00
CA HIS A 109 3.91 -11.14 -15.50
C HIS A 109 2.72 -11.52 -16.37
N GLN A 110 3.00 -11.85 -17.63
CA GLN A 110 1.98 -12.28 -18.61
C GLN A 110 1.87 -13.81 -18.70
N LYS A 111 2.83 -14.54 -18.11
CA LYS A 111 2.85 -16.00 -18.06
C LYS A 111 2.40 -16.44 -16.66
N GLU A 112 1.49 -17.42 -16.63
CA GLU A 112 0.90 -17.98 -15.40
C GLU A 112 1.96 -18.42 -14.39
N ASP A 113 2.92 -19.26 -14.79
CA ASP A 113 4.00 -19.76 -13.91
C ASP A 113 4.78 -18.64 -13.21
N ARG A 114 4.98 -17.50 -13.89
CA ARG A 114 5.71 -16.37 -13.32
C ARG A 114 4.87 -15.57 -12.33
N VAL A 115 3.55 -15.51 -12.55
CA VAL A 115 2.59 -14.94 -11.59
C VAL A 115 2.59 -15.80 -10.32
N GLU A 116 2.51 -17.12 -10.46
CA GLU A 116 2.54 -18.06 -9.33
C GLU A 116 3.83 -17.93 -8.52
N ALA A 117 4.98 -17.94 -9.17
CA ALA A 117 6.27 -17.76 -8.50
C ALA A 117 6.35 -16.42 -7.75
N HIS A 118 5.90 -15.31 -8.36
CA HIS A 118 5.90 -14.00 -7.71
C HIS A 118 4.96 -13.95 -6.50
N LEU A 119 3.78 -14.57 -6.60
CA LEU A 119 2.84 -14.68 -5.49
C LEU A 119 3.44 -15.49 -4.34
N PHE A 120 4.09 -16.62 -4.66
CA PHE A 120 4.77 -17.47 -3.70
C PHE A 120 5.86 -16.70 -2.95
N PHE A 121 6.78 -16.02 -3.65
CA PHE A 121 7.84 -15.25 -3.00
C PHE A 121 7.29 -14.07 -2.17
N SER A 122 6.24 -13.41 -2.66
CA SER A 122 5.58 -12.33 -1.91
C SER A 122 4.97 -12.86 -0.62
N PHE A 123 4.30 -14.01 -0.67
CA PHE A 123 3.72 -14.66 0.50
C PHE A 123 4.80 -15.14 1.48
N LEU A 124 5.88 -15.74 0.97
CA LEU A 124 7.01 -16.16 1.80
C LEU A 124 7.67 -14.98 2.51
N ALA A 125 7.93 -13.88 1.80
CA ALA A 125 8.48 -12.67 2.40
C ALA A 125 7.56 -12.10 3.49
N TYR A 126 6.24 -12.12 3.26
CA TYR A 126 5.26 -11.73 4.27
C TYR A 126 5.30 -12.66 5.49
N ALA A 127 5.29 -13.97 5.29
CA ALA A 127 5.33 -14.95 6.37
C ALA A 127 6.59 -14.78 7.25
N LEU A 128 7.74 -14.52 6.62
CA LEU A 128 9.00 -14.24 7.33
C LEU A 128 8.92 -12.95 8.14
N MET A 129 8.43 -11.86 7.55
CA MET A 129 8.28 -10.58 8.23
C MET A 129 7.27 -10.67 9.40
N TRP A 130 6.15 -11.35 9.19
CA TRP A 130 5.14 -11.59 10.23
C TRP A 130 5.69 -12.44 11.36
N THR A 131 6.46 -13.48 11.04
CA THR A 131 7.12 -14.32 12.06
C THR A 131 8.10 -13.49 12.88
N LEU A 132 8.90 -12.64 12.22
CA LEU A 132 9.82 -11.71 12.90
C LEU A 132 9.08 -10.76 13.85
N GLU A 133 7.99 -10.14 13.40
CA GLU A 133 7.15 -9.26 14.21
C GLU A 133 6.51 -10.00 15.40
N ARG A 134 6.00 -11.22 15.17
CA ARG A 134 5.40 -12.06 16.19
C ARG A 134 6.42 -12.46 17.25
N GLU A 135 7.60 -12.90 16.85
CA GLU A 135 8.70 -13.27 17.77
C GLU A 135 9.18 -12.05 18.57
N HIS A 136 9.29 -10.89 17.93
CA HIS A 136 9.64 -9.64 18.61
C HIS A 136 8.59 -9.28 19.67
N ARG A 137 7.30 -9.33 19.34
CA ARG A 137 6.20 -9.05 20.29
C ARG A 137 6.09 -10.06 21.41
N ALA A 138 6.24 -11.35 21.11
CA ALA A 138 6.23 -12.41 22.12
C ALA A 138 7.30 -12.21 23.20
N ARG A 139 8.37 -11.48 22.87
CA ARG A 139 9.48 -11.16 23.76
C ARG A 139 9.44 -9.73 24.31
N GLY A 140 8.28 -9.06 24.24
CA GLY A 140 8.06 -7.73 24.82
C GLY A 140 8.39 -6.54 23.90
N GLY A 141 8.78 -6.80 22.66
CA GLY A 141 8.98 -5.77 21.64
C GLY A 141 7.67 -5.17 21.14
N GLN A 142 7.73 -3.93 20.63
CA GLN A 142 6.55 -3.18 20.18
C GLN A 142 6.62 -2.75 18.70
N LEU A 143 7.75 -3.00 18.04
CA LEU A 143 7.96 -2.59 16.66
C LEU A 143 7.18 -3.47 15.68
N SER A 144 6.75 -2.87 14.57
CA SER A 144 6.19 -3.61 13.43
C SER A 144 7.30 -4.31 12.65
N GLY A 145 6.95 -5.38 11.92
CA GLY A 145 7.87 -6.15 11.10
C GLY A 145 8.58 -5.30 10.06
N ARG A 146 7.87 -4.32 9.48
CA ARG A 146 8.46 -3.33 8.57
C ARG A 146 9.57 -2.54 9.25
N ARG A 147 9.30 -1.95 10.42
CA ARG A 147 10.26 -1.13 11.14
C ARG A 147 11.48 -1.95 11.60
N LEU A 148 11.25 -3.19 12.01
CA LEU A 148 12.32 -4.14 12.32
C LEU A 148 13.23 -4.35 11.10
N LEU A 149 12.66 -4.61 9.93
CA LEU A 149 13.44 -4.78 8.70
C LEU A 149 14.20 -3.51 8.31
N GLU A 150 13.58 -2.33 8.39
CA GLU A 150 14.25 -1.05 8.10
C GLU A 150 15.46 -0.81 9.02
N VAL A 151 15.29 -1.02 10.33
CA VAL A 151 16.36 -0.79 11.30
C VAL A 151 17.49 -1.81 11.15
N LEU A 152 17.15 -3.09 10.94
CA LEU A 152 18.14 -4.15 10.74
C LEU A 152 18.82 -4.08 9.37
N HIS A 153 18.16 -3.53 8.34
CA HIS A 153 18.73 -3.36 7.01
C HIS A 153 20.00 -2.52 7.02
N GLU A 154 20.11 -1.56 7.93
CA GLU A 154 21.29 -0.70 8.08
C GLU A 154 22.53 -1.44 8.62
N ILE A 155 22.37 -2.66 9.15
CA ILE A 155 23.51 -3.50 9.51
C ILE A 155 24.10 -4.09 8.23
N LYS A 156 25.34 -3.73 7.89
CA LYS A 156 26.02 -4.17 6.67
C LYS A 156 27.23 -5.04 7.00
N LEU A 157 27.42 -6.09 6.20
CA LEU A 157 28.66 -6.87 6.13
C LEU A 157 29.46 -6.37 4.93
N GLY A 158 30.63 -5.78 5.17
CA GLY A 158 31.56 -5.31 4.15
C GLY A 158 32.77 -6.23 4.04
N THR A 159 33.31 -6.36 2.83
CA THR A 159 34.58 -7.05 2.57
C THR A 159 35.64 -6.02 2.18
N ILE A 160 36.76 -6.00 2.88
CA ILE A 160 37.89 -5.11 2.65
C ILE A 160 39.04 -5.93 2.07
N GLY A 161 39.39 -5.65 0.82
CA GLY A 161 40.61 -6.16 0.19
C GLY A 161 41.75 -5.17 0.38
N MET A 162 42.91 -5.63 0.86
CA MET A 162 44.11 -4.83 0.99
C MET A 162 45.36 -5.68 0.76
N THR A 163 46.49 -5.03 0.54
CA THR A 163 47.78 -5.70 0.41
C THR A 163 48.59 -5.47 1.69
N THR A 164 49.17 -6.53 2.26
CA THR A 164 50.05 -6.41 3.43
C THR A 164 51.34 -5.69 3.08
N SER A 165 52.10 -5.24 4.08
CA SER A 165 53.44 -4.66 3.88
C SER A 165 54.42 -5.62 3.20
N GLN A 166 54.11 -6.92 3.13
CA GLN A 166 54.88 -7.95 2.43
C GLN A 166 54.33 -8.30 1.05
N GLY A 167 53.39 -7.52 0.50
CA GLY A 167 52.85 -7.72 -0.84
C GLY A 167 51.77 -8.80 -0.96
N GLN A 168 51.29 -9.37 0.15
CA GLN A 168 50.27 -10.42 0.12
C GLN A 168 48.85 -9.85 0.10
N PRO A 169 47.90 -10.44 -0.66
CA PRO A 169 46.50 -10.06 -0.59
C PRO A 169 45.88 -10.52 0.74
N LEU A 170 45.21 -9.59 1.40
CA LEU A 170 44.46 -9.78 2.65
C LEU A 170 43.00 -9.40 2.40
N THR A 171 42.10 -10.29 2.79
CA THR A 171 40.65 -10.04 2.76
C THR A 171 40.09 -10.07 4.18
N LEU A 172 39.48 -8.98 4.61
CA LEU A 172 38.84 -8.82 5.91
C LEU A 172 37.35 -8.59 5.73
N GLU A 173 36.53 -9.43 6.36
CA GLU A 173 35.12 -9.09 6.53
C GLU A 173 34.93 -8.21 7.76
N ARG A 174 34.04 -7.23 7.68
CA ARG A 174 33.68 -6.35 8.79
C ARG A 174 32.18 -6.12 8.80
N ILE A 175 31.60 -6.20 10.00
CA ILE A 175 30.20 -5.86 10.22
C ILE A 175 30.13 -4.47 10.81
N SER A 176 29.18 -3.65 10.35
CA SER A 176 28.90 -2.35 10.96
C SER A 176 28.55 -2.51 12.43
N THR A 177 29.10 -1.65 13.29
CA THR A 177 28.74 -1.62 14.72
C THR A 177 27.25 -1.26 14.85
N PRO A 178 26.43 -2.11 15.49
CA PRO A 178 25.01 -1.82 15.66
C PRO A 178 24.79 -0.55 16.47
N SER A 179 23.82 0.26 16.05
CA SER A 179 23.27 1.33 16.87
C SER A 179 22.60 0.76 18.13
N ARG A 180 22.30 1.62 19.10
CA ARG A 180 21.60 1.22 20.32
C ARG A 180 20.26 0.52 20.01
N GLU A 181 19.45 1.11 19.13
CA GLU A 181 18.15 0.55 18.70
C GLU A 181 18.33 -0.83 18.05
N GLN A 182 19.34 -0.98 17.19
CA GLN A 182 19.66 -2.27 16.55
C GLN A 182 20.09 -3.33 17.57
N ALA A 183 20.94 -2.96 18.54
CA ALA A 183 21.39 -3.87 19.59
C ALA A 183 20.23 -4.34 20.48
N GLU A 184 19.30 -3.44 20.83
CA GLU A 184 18.09 -3.77 21.59
C GLU A 184 17.18 -4.75 20.81
N ILE A 185 17.01 -4.54 19.52
CA ILE A 185 16.25 -5.45 18.64
C ILE A 185 16.92 -6.83 18.56
N LEU A 186 18.23 -6.87 18.30
CA LEU A 186 19.00 -8.13 18.21
C LEU A 186 18.95 -8.91 19.52
N ALA A 187 19.07 -8.22 20.66
CA ALA A 187 18.95 -8.81 21.99
C ALA A 187 17.55 -9.39 22.23
N THR A 188 16.51 -8.63 21.91
CA THR A 188 15.11 -9.09 22.01
C THR A 188 14.88 -10.35 21.17
N LEU A 189 15.43 -10.37 19.95
CA LEU A 189 15.26 -11.50 19.03
C LEU A 189 16.23 -12.66 19.30
N HIS A 190 17.18 -12.51 20.23
CA HIS A 190 18.27 -13.46 20.48
C HIS A 190 19.08 -13.80 19.22
N ILE A 191 19.27 -12.81 18.34
CA ILE A 191 20.03 -12.97 17.10
C ILE A 191 21.46 -12.49 17.35
N ALA A 192 22.41 -13.41 17.23
CA ALA A 192 23.82 -13.07 17.20
C ALA A 192 24.23 -12.66 15.79
N LEU A 193 25.05 -11.61 15.69
CA LEU A 193 25.68 -11.25 14.41
C LEU A 193 26.67 -12.33 13.98
N PRO A 194 26.81 -12.58 12.66
CA PRO A 194 27.77 -13.56 12.16
C PRO A 194 29.19 -13.18 12.59
N ARG A 195 30.07 -14.17 12.71
CA ARG A 195 31.49 -13.91 12.98
C ARG A 195 32.17 -13.53 11.66
N PRO A 196 32.72 -12.31 11.51
CA PRO A 196 33.42 -11.93 10.29
C PRO A 196 34.68 -12.80 10.10
N TYR A 197 34.92 -13.23 8.86
CA TYR A 197 36.09 -14.04 8.52
C TYR A 197 37.29 -13.18 8.08
N THR A 198 38.50 -13.68 8.37
CA THR A 198 39.77 -13.10 7.90
C THR A 198 40.47 -14.13 7.03
N ARG A 199 40.72 -13.81 5.74
CA ARG A 199 41.51 -14.64 4.83
C ARG A 199 42.84 -13.97 4.53
N LEU A 200 43.92 -14.62 4.95
CA LEU A 200 45.26 -14.39 4.40
C LEU A 200 45.49 -15.44 3.32
N GLU A 201 45.73 -15.04 2.08
CA GLU A 201 46.23 -16.02 1.11
C GLU A 201 47.65 -16.42 1.52
N PRO A 202 47.93 -17.73 1.64
CA PRO A 202 49.28 -18.18 1.98
C PRO A 202 50.26 -17.66 0.92
N VAL A 203 51.45 -17.19 1.36
CA VAL A 203 52.56 -16.94 0.43
C VAL A 203 52.78 -18.22 -0.33
N SER A 204 52.66 -18.17 -1.66
CA SER A 204 53.12 -19.26 -2.50
C SER A 204 54.64 -19.35 -2.35
N LEU A 205 55.11 -20.20 -1.43
CA LEU A 205 56.53 -20.58 -1.31
C LEU A 205 56.90 -21.54 -2.45
N THR A 206 56.58 -21.17 -3.69
CA THR A 206 57.00 -21.88 -4.89
C THR A 206 57.95 -20.98 -5.67
N ARG A 207 59.24 -21.13 -5.32
CA ARG A 207 60.46 -20.96 -6.12
C ARG A 207 60.55 -19.76 -7.08
N ALA A 208 61.51 -18.88 -6.79
CA ALA A 208 62.73 -18.71 -7.60
C ALA A 208 63.88 -18.26 -6.68
#